data_AF-A0A0L8H747-F1
#
_entry.id   AF-A0A0L8H747-F1
#
_cell.length_a   1.000
_cell.length_b   1.000
_cell.length_c   1.000
_cell.angle_alpha   90.00
_cell.angle_beta   90.00
_cell.angle_gamma   90.00
#
_symmetry.space_group_name_H-M   'P 1'
#
loop_
_entity.id
_entity.type
_entity.pdbx_description
1 polymer ?
#
loop_
_entity_poly.entity_id
_entity_poly.type
_entity_poly.pdbx_seq_one_letter_code
_entity_poly.pdbx_strand_id
1 'polypeptide(L)'
;NTSATDPASIQAIRNVRGNNCCTDCGATNPDWASINLGALICIECSGIHRNLGTHLSRVRSLDLDEWPLKGRSKPGVNASREDREKWIRAKYECKEFLPPPPYVDIPLNQQLIDALVREDIRNIILLLGHARAEDINAPYSKDDGRTALHIAAALGNVVFVQLLLW
;
A
#
# COMPACT_ATOMS: atom_id res chain seq x y z
N ASN A 1 17.35 -19.92 -16.15
CA ASN A 1 16.91 -20.38 -14.81
C ASN A 1 15.56 -19.78 -14.50
N THR A 2 14.48 -20.46 -14.90
CA THR A 2 13.12 -20.11 -14.48
C THR A 2 12.94 -20.63 -13.07
N SER A 3 13.12 -19.76 -12.07
CA SER A 3 12.67 -20.07 -10.71
C SER A 3 11.15 -20.19 -10.75
N ALA A 4 10.65 -21.41 -10.90
CA ALA A 4 9.23 -21.69 -10.76
C ALA A 4 8.85 -21.27 -9.34
N THR A 5 7.95 -20.30 -9.22
CA THR A 5 7.45 -19.83 -7.94
C THR A 5 6.83 -21.00 -7.19
N ASP A 6 7.31 -21.27 -5.98
CA ASP A 6 6.87 -22.39 -5.17
C ASP A 6 5.33 -22.34 -4.94
N PRO A 7 4.58 -23.39 -5.31
CA PRO A 7 3.14 -23.43 -5.10
C PRO A 7 2.72 -23.18 -3.65
N ALA A 8 3.52 -23.62 -2.68
CA ALA A 8 3.22 -23.37 -1.26
C ALA A 8 3.32 -21.88 -0.92
N SER A 9 4.29 -21.17 -1.47
CA SER A 9 4.43 -19.72 -1.35
C SER A 9 3.24 -18.95 -1.94
N ILE A 10 2.72 -19.37 -3.10
CA ILE A 10 1.51 -18.77 -3.69
C ILE A 10 0.29 -19.03 -2.80
N GLN A 11 0.16 -20.25 -2.27
CA GLN A 11 -0.95 -20.61 -1.39
C GLN A 11 -0.89 -19.83 -0.07
N ALA A 12 0.30 -19.59 0.48
CA ALA A 12 0.49 -18.78 1.66
C ALA A 12 -0.04 -17.35 1.45
N ILE A 13 0.23 -16.73 0.29
CA ILE A 13 -0.31 -15.41 -0.06
C ILE A 13 -1.85 -15.44 -0.14
N ARG A 14 -2.43 -16.46 -0.77
CA ARG A 14 -3.89 -16.61 -0.88
C ARG A 14 -4.59 -16.80 0.47
N ASN A 15 -3.91 -17.44 1.43
CA ASN A 15 -4.42 -17.70 2.76
C ASN A 15 -4.38 -16.48 3.69
N VAL A 16 -3.71 -15.39 3.30
CA VAL A 16 -3.78 -14.13 4.05
C VAL A 16 -5.23 -13.64 4.05
N ARG A 17 -5.69 -13.18 5.22
CA ARG A 17 -7.04 -12.64 5.40
C ARG A 17 -7.32 -11.56 4.34
N GLY A 18 -8.49 -11.65 3.70
CA GLY A 18 -8.93 -10.70 2.67
C GLY A 18 -8.41 -11.00 1.26
N ASN A 19 -7.39 -11.86 1.09
CA ASN A 19 -6.83 -12.19 -0.23
C ASN A 19 -7.69 -13.19 -1.03
N ASN A 20 -8.76 -13.74 -0.44
CA ASN A 20 -9.74 -14.55 -1.16
C ASN A 20 -10.67 -13.73 -2.07
N CYS A 21 -10.64 -12.39 -1.97
CA CYS A 21 -11.44 -11.48 -2.77
C CYS A 21 -10.59 -10.34 -3.35
N CYS A 22 -10.96 -9.85 -4.53
CA CYS A 22 -10.34 -8.70 -5.16
C CYS A 22 -10.46 -7.46 -4.27
N THR A 23 -9.33 -6.79 -4.01
CA THR A 23 -9.30 -5.61 -3.13
C THR A 23 -10.19 -4.46 -3.64
N ASP A 24 -10.46 -4.38 -4.94
CA ASP A 24 -11.18 -3.25 -5.54
C ASP A 24 -12.66 -3.53 -5.81
N CYS A 25 -13.04 -4.71 -6.30
CA CYS A 25 -14.43 -5.03 -6.66
C CYS A 25 -15.06 -6.22 -5.89
N GLY A 26 -14.28 -6.90 -5.05
CA GLY A 26 -14.76 -8.04 -4.26
C GLY A 26 -14.92 -9.37 -5.02
N ALA A 27 -14.56 -9.45 -6.31
CA ALA A 27 -14.56 -10.70 -7.06
C ALA A 27 -13.72 -11.78 -6.35
N THR A 28 -14.25 -13.00 -6.20
CA THR A 28 -13.57 -14.10 -5.50
C THR A 28 -12.37 -14.63 -6.28
N ASN A 29 -11.41 -15.21 -5.57
CA ASN A 29 -10.21 -15.85 -6.13
C ASN A 29 -9.43 -14.96 -7.11
N PRO A 30 -8.95 -13.79 -6.68
CA PRO A 30 -8.13 -12.93 -7.53
C PRO A 30 -6.80 -13.61 -7.89
N ASP A 31 -6.49 -13.69 -9.19
CA ASP A 31 -5.28 -14.32 -9.70
C ASP A 31 -4.12 -13.34 -10.01
N TRP A 32 -4.36 -12.04 -9.89
CA TRP A 32 -3.36 -11.01 -10.14
C TRP A 32 -2.97 -10.33 -8.83
N ALA A 33 -1.73 -9.86 -8.75
CA ALA A 33 -1.24 -9.09 -7.62
C ALA A 33 -0.69 -7.75 -8.11
N SER A 34 -1.02 -6.68 -7.41
CA SER A 34 -0.13 -5.54 -7.38
C SER A 34 0.92 -5.82 -6.31
N ILE A 35 2.09 -6.29 -6.75
CA ILE A 35 3.28 -6.57 -5.91
C ILE A 35 3.56 -5.36 -5.03
N ASN A 36 3.40 -4.23 -5.69
CA ASN A 36 3.69 -2.95 -5.15
C ASN A 36 2.71 -2.55 -4.03
N LEU A 37 1.45 -2.95 -4.13
CA LEU A 37 0.43 -2.75 -3.11
C LEU A 37 0.33 -3.90 -2.09
N GLY A 38 1.05 -5.01 -2.30
CA GLY A 38 0.82 -6.24 -1.55
C GLY A 38 -0.63 -6.73 -1.61
N ALA A 39 -1.35 -6.45 -2.71
CA ALA A 39 -2.79 -6.67 -2.80
C ALA A 39 -3.16 -7.54 -4.00
N LEU A 40 -4.11 -8.46 -3.78
CA LEU A 40 -4.68 -9.28 -4.86
C LEU A 40 -5.88 -8.61 -5.54
N ILE A 41 -5.88 -8.65 -6.87
CA ILE A 41 -6.87 -8.04 -7.76
C ILE A 41 -7.33 -9.04 -8.83
N CYS A 42 -8.54 -8.88 -9.34
CA CYS A 42 -9.01 -9.66 -10.48
C CYS A 42 -8.38 -9.17 -11.80
N ILE A 43 -8.51 -9.97 -12.86
CA ILE A 43 -7.97 -9.63 -14.19
C ILE A 43 -8.50 -8.30 -14.74
N GLU A 44 -9.76 -7.97 -14.46
CA GLU A 44 -10.38 -6.75 -14.98
C GLU A 44 -9.85 -5.49 -14.25
N CYS A 45 -9.68 -5.57 -12.92
CA CYS A 45 -9.06 -4.50 -12.13
C CYS A 45 -7.57 -4.35 -12.46
N SER A 46 -6.85 -5.44 -12.75
CA SER A 46 -5.43 -5.38 -13.12
C SER A 46 -5.20 -4.56 -14.40
N GLY A 47 -6.11 -4.65 -15.38
CA GLY A 47 -6.08 -3.80 -16.58
C GLY A 47 -6.19 -2.31 -16.28
N ILE A 48 -6.93 -1.93 -15.23
CA ILE A 48 -7.06 -0.53 -14.79
C ILE A 48 -5.78 -0.08 -14.06
N HIS A 49 -5.24 -0.92 -13.16
CA HIS A 49 -3.98 -0.63 -12.45
C HIS A 49 -2.80 -0.40 -13.42
N ARG A 50 -2.74 -1.11 -14.55
CA ARG A 50 -1.73 -0.88 -15.59
C ARG A 50 -1.78 0.54 -16.17
N ASN A 51 -2.96 1.15 -16.22
CA ASN A 51 -3.17 2.50 -16.77
C ASN A 51 -2.90 3.62 -15.75
N LEU A 52 -2.71 3.30 -14.46
CA LEU A 52 -2.29 4.28 -13.45
C LEU A 52 -0.80 4.64 -13.55
N GLY A 53 -0.01 3.77 -14.18
CA GLY A 53 1.45 3.91 -14.23
C GLY A 53 2.14 3.30 -13.00
N THR A 54 3.40 2.92 -13.17
CA THR A 54 4.20 2.17 -12.18
C THR A 54 4.44 2.93 -10.87
N HIS A 55 4.27 4.26 -10.87
CA HIS A 55 4.59 5.16 -9.77
C HIS A 55 3.43 5.42 -8.79
N LEU A 56 2.18 5.07 -9.13
CA LEU A 56 0.98 5.39 -8.32
C LEU A 56 0.49 4.23 -7.42
N SER A 57 1.14 3.08 -7.52
CA SER A 57 0.77 1.91 -6.76
C SER A 57 1.41 1.93 -5.35
N ARG A 58 0.85 2.66 -4.37
CA ARG A 58 1.26 2.67 -2.93
C ARG A 58 0.22 2.06 -1.96
N VAL A 59 0.63 1.07 -1.15
CA VAL A 59 -0.10 0.07 -0.29
C VAL A 59 -1.08 0.64 0.75
N ARG A 60 -2.27 0.03 0.99
CA ARG A 60 -3.11 0.22 2.20
C ARG A 60 -3.75 -1.09 2.70
N SER A 61 -3.95 -1.23 4.01
CA SER A 61 -4.67 -2.36 4.64
C SER A 61 -6.19 -2.14 4.65
N LEU A 62 -6.97 -3.20 4.40
CA LEU A 62 -8.44 -3.18 4.38
C LEU A 62 -9.09 -3.45 5.75
N ASP A 63 -8.35 -3.99 6.71
CA ASP A 63 -8.91 -4.63 7.92
C ASP A 63 -8.89 -3.75 9.20
N LEU A 64 -8.37 -2.52 9.14
CA LEU A 64 -7.95 -1.80 10.37
C LEU A 64 -8.64 -0.46 10.66
N ASP A 65 -9.45 0.10 9.77
CA ASP A 65 -10.12 1.39 9.98
C ASP A 65 -11.55 1.41 9.42
N GLU A 66 -12.44 2.18 10.06
CA GLU A 66 -13.71 2.61 9.47
C GLU A 66 -13.45 3.77 8.50
N TRP A 67 -13.82 3.60 7.25
CA TRP A 67 -13.55 4.55 6.18
C TRP A 67 -14.73 5.51 6.03
N PRO A 68 -14.53 6.84 6.11
CA PRO A 68 -15.57 7.80 5.76
C PRO A 68 -15.76 7.77 4.24
N LEU A 69 -16.64 6.89 3.78
CA LEU A 69 -17.10 6.87 2.40
C LEU A 69 -17.81 8.20 2.15
N LYS A 70 -17.11 9.18 1.55
CA LYS A 70 -17.68 10.44 1.07
C LYS A 70 -18.67 10.19 -0.08
N GLY A 71 -19.77 9.51 0.20
CA GLY A 71 -20.82 9.15 -0.77
C GLY A 71 -20.45 8.12 -1.85
N ARG A 72 -19.21 7.62 -1.91
CA ARG A 72 -18.81 6.56 -2.86
C ARG A 72 -19.04 5.17 -2.27
N SER A 73 -19.70 4.30 -3.02
CA SER A 73 -19.81 2.87 -2.71
C SER A 73 -18.73 2.07 -3.45
N LYS A 74 -18.13 1.09 -2.76
CA LYS A 74 -17.19 0.16 -3.38
C LYS A 74 -17.93 -0.58 -4.52
N PRO A 75 -17.35 -0.65 -5.74
CA PRO A 75 -18.01 -1.33 -6.85
C PRO A 75 -18.17 -2.82 -6.54
N GLY A 76 -19.32 -3.38 -6.91
CA GLY A 76 -19.54 -4.83 -6.86
C GLY A 76 -18.89 -5.56 -8.03
N VAL A 77 -18.96 -6.89 -8.01
CA VAL A 77 -18.42 -7.76 -9.06
C VAL A 77 -19.00 -7.44 -10.45
N ASN A 78 -20.26 -7.01 -10.54
CA ASN A 78 -20.93 -6.70 -11.81
C ASN A 78 -20.85 -5.22 -12.20
N ALA A 79 -20.05 -4.40 -11.49
CA ALA A 79 -19.90 -2.99 -11.81
C ALA A 79 -19.25 -2.78 -13.17
N SER A 80 -19.60 -1.69 -13.84
CA SER A 80 -19.02 -1.34 -15.14
C SER A 80 -17.51 -1.08 -15.00
N ARG A 81 -16.78 -1.19 -16.13
CA ARG A 81 -15.36 -0.83 -16.18
C ARG A 81 -15.14 0.63 -15.76
N GLU A 82 -16.03 1.53 -16.16
CA GLU A 82 -15.97 2.96 -15.82
C GLU A 82 -16.12 3.18 -14.30
N ASP A 83 -17.07 2.51 -13.66
CA ASP A 83 -17.27 2.63 -12.20
C ASP A 83 -16.06 2.12 -11.41
N ARG A 84 -15.48 1.01 -11.86
CA ARG A 84 -14.25 0.46 -11.28
C ARG A 84 -13.07 1.40 -11.46
N GLU A 85 -12.93 2.01 -12.63
CA GLU A 85 -11.85 2.97 -12.89
C GLU A 85 -11.99 4.22 -12.00
N LYS A 86 -13.21 4.78 -11.89
CA LYS A 86 -13.49 5.90 -10.98
C LYS A 86 -13.13 5.57 -9.53
N TRP A 87 -13.49 4.38 -9.05
CA TRP A 87 -13.16 3.92 -7.71
C TRP A 87 -11.65 3.76 -7.50
N ILE A 88 -10.97 3.09 -8.43
CA ILE A 88 -9.52 2.82 -8.35
C ILE A 88 -8.72 4.13 -8.36
N ARG A 89 -9.05 5.08 -9.24
CA ARG A 89 -8.40 6.39 -9.26
C ARG A 89 -8.64 7.17 -7.96
N ALA A 90 -9.87 7.17 -7.45
CA ALA A 90 -10.19 7.79 -6.16
C ALA A 90 -9.38 7.17 -5.00
N LYS A 91 -9.21 5.84 -5.01
CA LYS A 91 -8.48 5.08 -3.99
C LYS A 91 -6.97 5.36 -4.01
N TYR A 92 -6.34 5.29 -5.18
CA TYR A 92 -4.87 5.24 -5.27
C TYR A 92 -4.24 6.53 -5.78
N GLU A 93 -4.87 7.23 -6.73
CA GLU A 93 -4.38 8.52 -7.23
C GLU A 93 -4.77 9.64 -6.27
N CYS A 94 -6.07 9.75 -5.98
CA CYS A 94 -6.61 10.81 -5.14
C CYS A 94 -6.51 10.50 -3.63
N LYS A 95 -6.21 9.24 -3.27
CA LYS A 95 -6.08 8.77 -1.88
C LYS A 95 -7.30 9.16 -1.02
N GLU A 96 -8.49 9.23 -1.60
CA GLU A 96 -9.67 9.86 -0.97
C GLU A 96 -10.14 9.19 0.31
N PHE A 97 -9.84 7.90 0.44
CA PHE A 97 -10.25 7.11 1.58
C PHE A 97 -9.22 7.19 2.70
N LEU A 98 -7.97 7.55 2.41
CA LEU A 98 -6.86 7.50 3.35
C LEU A 98 -7.11 8.34 4.61
N PRO A 99 -7.04 7.74 5.83
CA PRO A 99 -7.02 8.51 7.06
C PRO A 99 -5.90 9.55 7.06
N PRO A 100 -6.09 10.73 7.67
CA PRO A 100 -5.03 11.72 7.79
C PRO A 100 -3.85 11.15 8.61
N PRO A 101 -2.62 11.69 8.46
CA PRO A 101 -1.52 11.36 9.35
C PRO A 101 -1.88 11.62 10.82
N PRO A 102 -1.35 10.82 11.77
CA PRO A 102 -1.71 10.93 13.18
C PRO A 102 -1.30 12.26 13.81
N TYR A 103 -0.21 12.89 13.33
CA TYR A 103 0.28 14.16 13.83
C TYR A 103 0.43 15.16 12.69
N VAL A 104 -0.24 16.31 12.77
CA VAL A 104 -0.22 17.33 11.70
C VAL A 104 0.97 18.29 11.80
N ASP A 105 1.48 18.50 13.01
CA ASP A 105 2.57 19.46 13.28
C ASP A 105 3.97 18.84 13.16
N ILE A 106 4.04 17.52 12.99
CA ILE A 106 5.30 16.79 12.88
C ILE A 106 5.57 16.47 11.41
N PRO A 107 6.77 16.75 10.87
CA PRO A 107 7.15 16.35 9.52
C PRO A 107 6.96 14.85 9.29
N LEU A 108 6.48 14.48 8.10
CA LEU A 108 6.10 13.10 7.79
C LEU A 108 7.29 12.12 7.85
N ASN A 109 8.49 12.58 7.47
CA ASN A 109 9.73 11.82 7.56
C ASN A 109 10.07 11.43 9.00
N GLN A 110 9.83 12.33 9.97
CA GLN A 110 10.06 12.05 11.39
C GLN A 110 9.05 11.04 11.91
N GLN A 111 7.77 11.24 11.61
CA GLN A 111 6.73 10.26 11.97
C GLN A 111 7.03 8.87 11.39
N LEU A 112 7.51 8.80 10.14
CA LEU A 112 7.85 7.54 9.48
C LEU A 112 9.01 6.84 10.19
N ILE A 113 10.06 7.58 10.55
CA ILE A 113 11.21 7.05 11.28
C ILE A 113 10.80 6.59 12.68
N ASP A 114 9.96 7.34 13.38
CA ASP A 114 9.44 6.93 14.69
C ASP A 114 8.60 5.66 14.60
N ALA A 115 7.76 5.53 13.56
CA ALA A 115 6.97 4.34 13.31
C ALA A 115 7.87 3.11 13.00
N LEU A 116 8.97 3.31 12.26
CA LEU A 116 9.98 2.26 11.99
C LEU A 116 10.64 1.78 13.28
N VAL A 117 11.09 2.71 14.14
CA VAL A 117 11.71 2.38 15.42
C VAL A 117 10.75 1.64 16.35
N ARG A 118 9.46 1.95 16.27
CA ARG A 118 8.39 1.27 17.04
C ARG A 118 7.92 -0.04 16.40
N GLU A 119 8.44 -0.39 15.23
CA GLU A 119 8.00 -1.52 14.41
C GLU A 119 6.48 -1.52 14.12
N ASP A 120 5.88 -0.33 14.04
CA ASP A 120 4.44 -0.17 13.81
C ASP A 120 4.12 -0.16 12.32
N ILE A 121 4.00 -1.37 11.76
CA ILE A 121 3.72 -1.58 10.33
C ILE A 121 2.45 -0.87 9.83
N ARG A 122 1.44 -0.68 10.69
CA ARG A 122 0.20 -0.01 10.28
C ARG A 122 0.46 1.47 10.04
N ASN A 123 1.13 2.11 10.98
CA ASN A 123 1.52 3.52 10.84
C ASN A 123 2.56 3.72 9.74
N ILE A 124 3.51 2.79 9.55
CA ILE A 124 4.45 2.82 8.42
C ILE A 124 3.67 2.84 7.09
N ILE A 125 2.71 1.92 6.91
CA ILE A 125 1.89 1.84 5.68
C ILE A 125 1.05 3.12 5.49
N LEU A 126 0.45 3.65 6.56
CA LEU A 126 -0.31 4.89 6.53
C LEU A 126 0.56 6.07 6.07
N LEU A 127 1.73 6.23 6.68
CA LEU A 127 2.65 7.34 6.43
C LEU A 127 3.29 7.26 5.04
N LEU A 128 3.76 6.08 4.61
CA LEU A 128 4.20 5.85 3.21
C LEU A 128 3.09 6.16 2.20
N GLY A 129 1.86 6.01 2.67
CA GLY A 129 0.70 6.38 1.93
C GLY A 129 0.57 7.86 1.62
N HIS A 130 0.97 8.73 2.53
CA HIS A 130 1.00 10.18 2.35
C HIS A 130 2.32 10.66 1.75
N ALA A 131 3.41 9.95 2.03
CA ALA A 131 4.77 10.36 1.70
C ALA A 131 5.01 10.52 0.20
N ARG A 132 5.85 11.48 -0.16
CA ARG A 132 6.51 11.62 -1.46
C ARG A 132 7.94 11.11 -1.38
N ALA A 133 8.62 11.07 -2.52
CA ALA A 133 10.02 10.68 -2.56
C ALA A 133 10.87 11.61 -1.69
N GLU A 134 10.56 12.90 -1.66
CA GLU A 134 11.25 13.86 -0.77
C GLU A 134 11.10 13.50 0.71
N ASP A 135 9.93 13.04 1.13
CA ASP A 135 9.66 12.71 2.54
C ASP A 135 10.37 11.40 2.95
N ILE A 136 10.37 10.39 2.07
CA ILE A 136 11.04 9.09 2.34
C ILE A 136 12.56 9.25 2.43
N ASN A 137 13.11 10.12 1.58
CA ASN A 137 14.56 10.35 1.49
C ASN A 137 15.05 11.49 2.40
N ALA A 138 14.16 12.16 3.12
CA ALA A 138 14.55 13.20 4.07
C ALA A 138 15.22 12.60 5.32
N PRO A 139 16.24 13.27 5.87
CA PRO A 139 16.86 12.88 7.14
C PRO A 139 15.90 13.13 8.32
N TYR A 140 16.13 12.48 9.45
CA TYR A 140 15.32 12.67 10.66
C TYR A 140 15.33 14.14 11.12
N SER A 141 16.51 14.77 11.15
CA SER A 141 16.66 16.19 11.48
C SER A 141 17.88 16.79 10.79
N LYS A 142 18.15 18.08 11.05
CA LYS A 142 19.38 18.74 10.57
C LYS A 142 20.64 18.19 11.25
N ASP A 143 20.49 17.69 12.48
CA ASP A 143 21.57 17.15 13.30
C ASP A 143 21.72 15.63 13.15
N ASP A 144 20.66 14.95 12.68
CA ASP A 144 20.65 13.51 12.41
C ASP A 144 20.34 13.24 10.93
N GLY A 145 21.41 12.98 10.17
CA GLY A 145 21.35 12.71 8.73
C GLY A 145 20.77 11.35 8.33
N ARG A 146 20.34 10.51 9.28
CA ARG A 146 19.77 9.19 8.96
C ARG A 146 18.38 9.35 8.35
N THR A 147 18.16 8.62 7.26
CA THR A 147 16.86 8.52 6.58
C THR A 147 16.10 7.28 7.05
N ALA A 148 14.83 7.16 6.65
CA ALA A 148 14.03 5.97 6.92
C ALA A 148 14.74 4.66 6.50
N LEU A 149 15.41 4.66 5.34
CA LEU A 149 16.13 3.49 4.84
C LEU A 149 17.33 3.11 5.73
N HIS A 150 18.09 4.09 6.22
CA HIS A 150 19.20 3.84 7.15
C HIS A 150 18.70 3.19 8.44
N ILE A 151 17.58 3.68 8.98
CA ILE A 151 16.98 3.13 10.20
C ILE A 151 16.45 1.71 9.97
N ALA A 152 15.71 1.48 8.87
CA ALA A 152 15.20 0.16 8.53
C ALA A 152 16.32 -0.88 8.35
N ALA A 153 17.43 -0.49 7.71
CA ALA A 153 18.60 -1.34 7.54
C ALA A 153 19.29 -1.64 8.89
N ALA A 154 19.40 -0.64 9.77
CA ALA A 154 19.99 -0.82 11.09
C ALA A 154 19.16 -1.73 12.01
N LEU A 155 17.83 -1.73 11.87
CA LEU A 155 16.94 -2.65 12.57
C LEU A 155 17.00 -4.10 12.02
N GLY A 156 17.60 -4.31 10.85
CA GLY A 156 17.66 -5.63 10.22
C GLY A 156 16.32 -6.14 9.71
N ASN A 157 15.30 -5.28 9.59
CA ASN A 157 13.97 -5.67 9.15
C ASN A 157 13.85 -5.58 7.62
N VAL A 158 14.01 -6.72 6.95
CA VAL A 158 13.97 -6.82 5.47
C VAL A 158 12.64 -6.37 4.87
N VAL A 159 11.53 -6.50 5.60
CA VAL A 159 10.20 -6.05 5.14
C VAL A 159 10.18 -4.53 5.05
N PHE A 160 10.72 -3.83 6.07
CA PHE A 160 10.75 -2.37 6.09
C PHE A 160 11.68 -1.81 5.01
N VAL A 161 12.84 -2.44 4.82
CA VAL A 161 13.75 -2.09 3.72
C VAL A 161 13.04 -2.26 2.37
N GLN A 162 12.35 -3.38 2.16
CA GLN A 162 11.62 -3.62 0.91
C GLN A 162 10.48 -2.63 0.65
N LEU A 163 9.80 -2.17 1.71
CA LEU A 163 8.75 -1.15 1.61
C LEU A 163 9.30 0.25 1.23
N LEU A 164 10.57 0.52 1.56
CA LEU A 164 11.21 1.82 1.35
C LEU A 164 11.98 1.91 0.02
N LEU A 165 12.37 0.78 -0.59
CA LEU A 165 13.23 0.70 -1.78
C LEU A 165 12.47 0.87 -3.11
N TRP A 166 11.47 1.75 -3.14
CA TRP A 166 10.51 1.79 -4.23
C TRP A 166 10.39 3.14 -4.93
#